data_AF-A0A1B7NC99-F1
#
_entry.id   AF-A0A1B7NC99-F1
#
_cell.length_a   1.000
_cell.length_b   1.000
_cell.length_c   1.000
_cell.angle_alpha   90.00
_cell.angle_beta   90.00
_cell.angle_gamma   90.00
#
_symmetry.space_group_name_H-M   'P 1'
#
loop_
_entity.id
_entity.type
_entity.pdbx_description
1 polymer ?
#
loop_
_entity_poly.entity_id
_entity_poly.type
_entity_poly.pdbx_seq_one_letter_code
_entity_poly.pdbx_strand_id
1 'polypeptide(L)'
;MDSVERFEKRTLWTDMETKLGSTHIILRPRPVGFGLRCNPNVHQVLKAAGIKDASAKVWGSRNPLNVIKALFRVLQGGNAPLSMGDGFGGKAKKLDKGSGLRNKSAVERDRGRKLVDLRTY
;
A
#
# COMPACT_ATOMS: atom_id res chain seq x y z
N MET A 1 -11.51 -15.09 -17.64
CA MET A 1 -10.99 -13.72 -17.82
C MET A 1 -10.68 -13.21 -16.42
N ASP A 2 -9.42 -12.89 -16.13
CA ASP A 2 -9.02 -12.52 -14.78
C ASP A 2 -9.57 -11.13 -14.40
N SER A 3 -10.18 -11.04 -13.22
CA SER A 3 -10.75 -9.79 -12.69
C SER A 3 -9.76 -9.10 -11.74
N VAL A 4 -9.58 -7.78 -11.92
CA VAL A 4 -8.79 -6.95 -10.99
C VAL A 4 -9.73 -6.22 -10.03
N GLU A 5 -9.51 -6.40 -8.73
CA GLU A 5 -10.23 -5.68 -7.69
C GLU A 5 -9.87 -4.20 -7.70
N ARG A 6 -10.89 -3.32 -7.68
CA ARG A 6 -10.72 -1.86 -7.77
C ARG A 6 -11.50 -1.16 -6.67
N PHE A 7 -10.82 -0.30 -5.93
CA PHE A 7 -11.45 0.62 -4.99
C PHE A 7 -12.26 1.68 -5.75
N GLU A 8 -13.51 1.91 -5.32
CA GLU A 8 -14.46 2.83 -5.96
C GLU A 8 -14.62 2.59 -7.48
N LYS A 9 -14.36 1.35 -7.95
CA LYS A 9 -14.29 0.99 -9.38
C LYS A 9 -13.29 1.85 -10.20
N ARG A 10 -12.34 2.54 -9.54
CA ARG A 10 -11.42 3.49 -10.19
C ARG A 10 -9.94 3.31 -9.85
N THR A 11 -9.58 2.95 -8.61
CA THR A 11 -8.19 2.95 -8.12
C THR A 11 -7.87 1.67 -7.33
N LEU A 12 -6.67 1.61 -6.75
CA LEU A 12 -6.18 0.51 -5.93
C LEU A 12 -6.62 0.71 -4.47
N TRP A 13 -6.71 -0.35 -3.68
CA TRP A 13 -7.10 -0.25 -2.27
C TRP A 13 -5.99 0.32 -1.38
N THR A 14 -4.77 -0.15 -1.55
CA THR A 14 -3.60 0.26 -0.79
C THR A 14 -2.39 0.41 -1.72
N ASP A 15 -1.29 0.91 -1.21
CA ASP A 15 0.00 0.88 -1.89
C ASP A 15 0.52 -0.55 -2.02
N MET A 16 1.06 -0.88 -3.19
CA MET A 16 1.56 -2.20 -3.53
C MET A 16 2.99 -2.11 -4.04
N GLU A 17 3.79 -3.09 -3.66
CA GLU A 17 5.17 -3.20 -4.07
C GLU A 17 5.46 -4.62 -4.54
N THR A 18 6.21 -4.75 -5.63
CA THR A 18 6.61 -6.06 -6.15
C THR A 18 8.00 -6.01 -6.74
N LYS A 19 8.72 -7.11 -6.56
CA LYS A 19 10.03 -7.34 -7.14
C LYS A 19 10.01 -8.60 -7.99
N LEU A 20 10.47 -8.48 -9.22
CA LEU A 20 10.71 -9.59 -10.15
C LEU A 20 12.12 -9.47 -10.72
N GLY A 21 13.04 -10.30 -10.23
CA GLY A 21 14.47 -10.16 -10.52
C GLY A 21 14.97 -8.76 -10.11
N SER A 22 15.55 -8.02 -11.05
CA SER A 22 16.03 -6.65 -10.85
C SER A 22 14.98 -5.57 -11.16
N THR A 23 13.75 -5.95 -11.53
CA THR A 23 12.65 -5.02 -11.75
C THR A 23 11.84 -4.88 -10.47
N HIS A 24 11.64 -3.64 -10.04
CA HIS A 24 10.91 -3.33 -8.82
C HIS A 24 9.83 -2.30 -9.09
N ILE A 25 8.57 -2.60 -8.78
CA ILE A 25 7.43 -1.73 -9.11
C ILE A 25 6.73 -1.34 -7.83
N ILE A 26 6.56 -0.03 -7.65
CA ILE A 26 5.76 0.55 -6.56
C ILE A 26 4.53 1.20 -7.19
N LEU A 27 3.35 0.70 -6.83
CA LEU A 27 2.04 1.18 -7.24
C LEU A 27 1.36 1.86 -6.06
N ARG A 28 0.79 3.04 -6.29
CA ARG A 28 0.15 3.84 -5.25
C ARG A 28 -1.21 4.33 -5.72
N PRO A 29 -2.25 4.20 -4.88
CA PRO A 29 -3.56 4.79 -5.16
C PRO A 29 -3.48 6.32 -5.12
N ARG A 30 -4.38 6.96 -5.85
CA ARG A 30 -4.40 8.41 -6.03
C ARG A 30 -5.82 8.98 -5.98
N PRO A 31 -5.98 10.26 -5.56
CA PRO A 31 -7.28 10.91 -5.53
C PRO A 31 -7.89 11.05 -6.93
N VAL A 32 -9.20 11.36 -6.97
CA VAL A 32 -9.96 11.50 -8.21
C VAL A 32 -9.35 12.58 -9.12
N GLY A 33 -9.29 12.32 -10.41
CA GLY A 33 -8.81 13.29 -11.40
C GLY A 33 -7.28 13.39 -11.50
N PHE A 34 -6.54 12.55 -10.77
CA PHE A 34 -5.07 12.48 -10.89
C PHE A 34 -4.66 11.83 -12.23
N GLY A 35 -5.45 10.88 -12.71
CA GLY A 35 -5.15 10.08 -13.89
C GLY A 35 -4.06 9.03 -13.64
N LEU A 36 -3.55 8.45 -14.73
CA LEU A 36 -2.48 7.46 -14.68
C LEU A 36 -1.11 8.11 -14.91
N ARG A 37 -0.27 8.13 -13.86
CA ARG A 37 1.12 8.63 -13.93
C ARG A 37 2.09 7.49 -13.68
N CYS A 38 2.47 6.80 -14.75
CA CYS A 38 3.23 5.57 -14.70
C CYS A 38 4.10 5.36 -15.95
N ASN A 39 4.94 4.31 -15.90
CA ASN A 39 5.70 3.84 -17.06
C ASN A 39 4.75 3.47 -18.22
N PRO A 40 5.12 3.71 -19.51
CA PRO A 40 4.25 3.44 -20.66
C PRO A 40 3.64 2.02 -20.71
N ASN A 41 4.42 0.98 -20.36
CA ASN A 41 3.92 -0.39 -20.35
C ASN A 41 2.89 -0.60 -19.25
N VAL A 42 3.15 -0.02 -18.07
CA VAL A 42 2.23 -0.06 -16.93
C VAL A 42 0.97 0.74 -17.25
N HIS A 43 1.09 1.85 -17.97
CA HIS A 43 -0.02 2.70 -18.38
C HIS A 43 -1.04 1.94 -19.23
N GLN A 44 -0.57 1.22 -20.25
CA GLN A 44 -1.47 0.44 -21.12
C GLN A 44 -2.19 -0.66 -20.35
N VAL A 45 -1.49 -1.38 -19.47
CA VAL A 45 -2.09 -2.45 -18.67
C VAL A 45 -3.10 -1.90 -17.66
N LEU A 46 -2.78 -0.82 -16.94
CA LEU A 46 -3.71 -0.20 -15.99
C LEU A 46 -4.96 0.37 -16.69
N LYS A 47 -4.78 0.95 -17.88
CA LYS A 47 -5.89 1.41 -18.72
C LYS A 47 -6.78 0.24 -19.15
N ALA A 48 -6.20 -0.87 -19.57
CA ALA A 48 -6.94 -2.09 -19.93
C ALA A 48 -7.66 -2.72 -18.72
N ALA A 49 -7.06 -2.66 -17.53
CA ALA A 49 -7.67 -3.09 -16.27
C ALA A 49 -8.79 -2.16 -15.77
N GLY A 50 -9.02 -1.01 -16.42
CA GLY A 50 -10.04 -0.05 -16.03
C GLY A 50 -9.69 0.73 -14.75
N ILE A 51 -8.40 0.87 -14.44
CA ILE A 51 -7.90 1.75 -13.37
C ILE A 51 -7.73 3.14 -13.97
N LYS A 52 -8.33 4.15 -13.33
CA LYS A 52 -8.35 5.54 -13.80
C LYS A 52 -7.28 6.40 -13.12
N ASP A 53 -7.10 6.22 -11.82
CA ASP A 53 -6.21 7.04 -11.00
C ASP A 53 -5.18 6.16 -10.28
N ALA A 54 -3.91 6.27 -10.66
CA ALA A 54 -2.81 5.57 -9.99
C ALA A 54 -1.46 6.19 -10.35
N SER A 55 -0.51 6.10 -9.41
CA SER A 55 0.89 6.38 -9.67
C SER A 55 1.69 5.09 -9.63
N ALA A 56 2.54 4.86 -10.61
CA ALA A 56 3.45 3.72 -10.60
C ALA A 56 4.88 4.14 -10.93
N LYS A 57 5.84 3.70 -10.12
CA LYS A 57 7.27 3.89 -10.39
C LYS A 57 7.94 2.53 -10.52
N VAL A 58 8.67 2.37 -11.63
CA VAL A 58 9.53 1.22 -11.86
C VAL A 58 10.97 1.61 -11.51
N TRP A 59 11.58 0.86 -10.62
CA TRP A 59 12.97 0.93 -10.19
C TRP A 59 13.77 -0.24 -10.77
N GLY A 60 15.07 -0.03 -10.94
CA GLY A 60 15.98 -1.03 -11.50
C GLY A 60 15.75 -1.28 -12.99
N SER A 61 15.64 -2.55 -13.37
CA SER A 61 15.48 -2.96 -14.77
C SER A 61 14.10 -2.61 -15.32
N ARG A 62 14.08 -1.97 -16.49
CA ARG A 62 12.87 -1.50 -17.19
C ARG A 62 12.53 -2.34 -18.43
N ASN A 63 13.02 -3.58 -18.50
CA ASN A 63 12.66 -4.50 -19.59
C ASN A 63 11.12 -4.68 -19.64
N PRO A 64 10.46 -4.36 -20.77
CA PRO A 64 9.00 -4.42 -20.91
C PRO A 64 8.37 -5.73 -20.43
N LEU A 65 9.00 -6.86 -20.76
CA LEU A 65 8.45 -8.18 -20.47
C LEU A 65 8.44 -8.47 -18.96
N ASN A 66 9.51 -8.07 -18.26
CA ASN A 66 9.58 -8.22 -16.80
C ASN A 66 8.67 -7.23 -16.08
N VAL A 67 8.53 -6.01 -16.60
CA VAL A 67 7.61 -5.00 -16.03
C VAL A 67 6.16 -5.50 -16.11
N ILE A 68 5.76 -6.05 -17.25
CA ILE A 68 4.41 -6.58 -17.45
C ILE A 68 4.16 -7.80 -16.56
N LYS A 69 5.10 -8.76 -16.51
CA LYS A 69 5.01 -9.93 -15.61
C LYS A 69 4.91 -9.53 -14.14
N ALA A 70 5.75 -8.60 -13.69
CA ALA A 70 5.73 -8.10 -12.32
C ALA A 70 4.40 -7.39 -12.00
N LEU A 71 3.87 -6.62 -12.95
CA LEU A 71 2.60 -5.92 -12.81
C LEU A 71 1.43 -6.90 -12.67
N PHE A 72 1.33 -7.92 -13.52
CA PHE A 72 0.30 -8.95 -13.41
C PHE A 72 0.38 -9.67 -12.06
N ARG A 73 1.59 -10.01 -11.60
CA ARG A 73 1.80 -10.62 -10.28
C ARG A 73 1.22 -9.78 -9.14
N VAL A 74 1.35 -8.45 -9.20
CA VAL A 74 0.80 -7.56 -8.17
C VAL A 74 -0.71 -7.37 -8.31
N LEU A 75 -1.23 -7.24 -9.53
CA LEU A 75 -2.66 -7.02 -9.74
C LEU A 75 -3.49 -8.27 -9.44
N GLN A 76 -2.97 -9.46 -9.77
CA GLN A 76 -3.63 -10.75 -9.47
C GLN A 76 -3.45 -11.17 -8.01
N GLY A 77 -2.35 -10.75 -7.35
CA GLY A 77 -2.10 -11.05 -5.94
C GLY A 77 -3.15 -10.46 -5.00
N GLY A 78 -4.01 -9.57 -5.51
CA GLY A 78 -5.06 -8.93 -4.74
C GLY A 78 -4.48 -7.92 -3.77
N ASN A 79 -5.33 -6.98 -3.37
CA ASN A 79 -4.99 -6.03 -2.34
C ASN A 79 -6.24 -5.83 -1.52
N ALA A 80 -6.45 -6.74 -0.57
CA ALA A 80 -7.50 -6.51 0.38
C ALA A 80 -7.14 -5.25 1.19
N PRO A 81 -8.14 -4.48 1.65
CA PRO A 81 -7.89 -3.32 2.50
C PRO A 81 -6.98 -3.72 3.67
N LEU A 82 -6.13 -2.81 4.16
CA LEU A 82 -5.12 -3.10 5.19
C LEU A 82 -5.64 -3.93 6.38
N SER A 83 -6.94 -3.81 6.70
CA SER A 83 -7.61 -4.56 7.78
C SER A 83 -8.05 -6.00 7.43
N MET A 84 -7.97 -6.45 6.18
CA MET A 84 -8.63 -7.69 5.68
C MET A 84 -7.66 -8.82 5.29
N GLY A 85 -6.34 -8.68 5.50
CA GLY A 85 -5.37 -9.73 5.13
C GLY A 85 -5.34 -9.97 3.62
N ASP A 86 -4.78 -11.09 3.13
CA ASP A 86 -4.68 -11.36 1.68
C ASP A 86 -6.01 -11.82 1.05
N GLY A 87 -7.17 -11.49 1.63
CA GLY A 87 -8.51 -11.92 1.15
C GLY A 87 -8.79 -13.43 1.29
N PHE A 88 -7.77 -14.27 1.48
CA PHE A 88 -7.81 -15.72 1.68
C PHE A 88 -7.38 -16.16 3.10
N GLY A 89 -7.74 -15.39 4.13
CA GLY A 89 -7.46 -15.77 5.53
C GLY A 89 -6.05 -15.47 6.05
N GLY A 90 -5.24 -14.70 5.31
CA GLY A 90 -3.95 -14.20 5.77
C GLY A 90 -4.09 -13.19 6.93
N LYS A 91 -3.10 -13.11 7.82
CA LYS A 91 -3.10 -12.15 8.94
C LYS A 91 -3.06 -10.71 8.38
N ALA A 92 -4.07 -9.90 8.69
CA ALA A 92 -4.11 -8.48 8.35
C ALA A 92 -2.88 -7.74 8.90
N LYS A 93 -2.27 -6.88 8.07
CA LYS A 93 -1.26 -5.93 8.55
C LYS A 93 -1.98 -4.87 9.37
N LYS A 94 -1.84 -4.93 10.71
CA LYS A 94 -2.40 -3.91 11.61
C LYS A 94 -1.96 -2.51 11.16
N LEU A 95 -2.91 -1.60 10.95
CA LEU A 95 -2.64 -0.17 10.70
C LEU A 95 -1.79 0.46 11.80
N ASP A 96 -1.92 -0.06 13.01
CA ASP A 96 -1.23 0.42 14.19
C ASP A 96 -0.09 -0.51 14.59
N LYS A 97 1.14 -0.15 14.20
CA LYS A 97 2.35 -0.61 14.89
C LYS A 97 2.48 0.19 16.20
N GLY A 98 1.52 0.03 17.10
CA GLY A 98 1.60 0.49 18.48
C GLY A 98 1.64 2.00 18.71
N SER A 99 0.56 2.72 18.44
CA SER A 99 0.21 3.95 19.19
C SER A 99 -0.31 3.63 20.62
N GLY A 100 0.28 2.63 21.27
CA GLY A 100 -0.21 2.04 22.51
C GLY A 100 0.86 1.99 23.59
N LEU A 101 1.52 3.12 23.88
CA LEU A 101 2.11 3.50 25.17
C LEU A 101 2.72 4.90 24.97
N ARG A 102 1.98 5.94 25.36
CA ARG A 102 2.54 7.30 25.45
C ARG A 102 3.69 7.24 26.46
N ASN A 103 4.88 7.66 26.07
CA ASN A 103 6.04 7.74 26.97
C ASN A 103 5.67 8.58 28.21
N LYS A 104 6.16 8.24 29.41
CA LYS A 104 5.82 8.92 30.67
C LYS A 104 5.92 10.45 30.53
N SER A 105 6.98 10.90 29.87
CA SER A 105 7.28 12.30 29.58
C SER A 105 6.33 12.99 28.59
N ALA A 106 5.61 12.25 27.74
CA ALA A 106 4.56 12.79 26.87
C ALA A 106 3.25 12.96 27.64
N VAL A 107 2.92 12.02 28.53
CA VAL A 107 1.74 12.11 29.42
C VAL A 107 1.91 13.23 30.44
N GLU A 108 3.12 13.39 30.99
CA GLU A 108 3.45 14.46 31.95
C GLU A 108 3.38 15.85 31.33
N ARG A 109 3.78 16.01 30.06
CA ARG A 109 3.67 17.27 29.32
C ARG A 109 2.22 17.63 28.99
N ASP A 110 1.42 16.68 28.53
CA ASP A 110 0.00 16.91 28.17
C ASP A 110 -0.85 17.27 29.41
N ARG A 111 -0.52 16.68 30.56
CA ARG A 111 -1.26 16.91 31.83
C ARG A 111 -0.66 18.01 32.70
N GLY A 112 0.50 18.57 32.33
CA GLY A 112 1.21 19.62 33.09
C GLY A 112 1.64 19.21 34.51
N ARG A 113 1.72 17.91 34.80
CA ARG A 113 2.06 17.36 36.13
C ARG A 113 2.96 16.13 35.97
N LYS A 114 3.97 16.00 36.84
CA LYS A 114 4.82 14.80 36.91
C LYS A 114 4.02 13.62 37.47
N LEU A 115 4.14 12.45 36.84
CA LEU A 115 3.56 11.21 37.32
C LEU A 115 4.47 10.65 38.41
N VAL A 116 4.04 10.79 39.67
CA VAL A 116 4.72 10.17 40.82
C VAL A 116 4.32 8.69 40.84
N ASP A 117 5.31 7.80 40.95
CA ASP A 117 5.07 6.37 41.06
C ASP A 117 4.55 6.08 42.47
N LEU A 118 3.44 5.34 42.59
CA LEU A 118 2.81 5.02 43.87
C LEU A 118 3.49 3.85 44.60
N ARG A 119 4.60 3.29 44.10
CA ARG A 119 5.41 2.35 44.89
C ARG A 119 6.23 3.10 45.93
N THR A 120 5.61 3.30 47.08
CA THR A 120 6.34 3.35 48.35
C THR A 120 6.62 1.89 48.76
N TYR A 121 7.83 1.65 49.31
CA TYR A 121 8.41 0.34 49.64
C TYR A 121 7.44 -0.71 50.19
#